data_AF-A0A7U2MNP9-F1
#
_entry.id   AF-A0A7U2MNP9-F1
#
_cell.length_a   1.000
_cell.length_b   1.000
_cell.length_c   1.000
_cell.angle_alpha   90.00
_cell.angle_beta   90.00
_cell.angle_gamma   90.00
#
_symmetry.space_group_name_H-M   'P 1'
#
loop_
_entity.id
_entity.type
_entity.pdbx_description
1 polymer ?
#
loop_
_entity_poly.entity_id
_entity_poly.type
_entity_poly.pdbx_seq_one_letter_code
_entity_poly.pdbx_strand_id
1 'polypeptide(L)'
;MSTTPLQWHTSFAGSSPVWPSEPTIPTIASIALAALSAQHTQVGDLPSITVNFFAQGSFNKNYEIVVSNQKDKFLFRVTLPVDPFFKTESEVATLAFLRQKASIPVPEVVAWSSTSDNALSYEWILLKKVEAYAAELRSLPFDQIGSLYFEGSNTCAETNSSVQDSQQIKSMSNYLGKGVEVGQMGLPFFFSKRRLYIHSDRGPFANSLQYLTAKVQMQTAWIESGVEIA
;
A
#
# COMPACT_ATOMS: atom_id res chain seq x y z
N MET A 1 -1.27 -14.28 -15.66
CA MET A 1 -0.25 -13.58 -16.49
C MET A 1 1.10 -13.81 -15.84
N SER A 2 2.15 -14.03 -16.63
CA SER A 2 3.50 -14.40 -16.18
C SER A 2 4.11 -13.31 -15.27
N THR A 3 3.91 -13.42 -13.96
CA THR A 3 4.58 -12.56 -12.97
C THR A 3 5.92 -13.19 -12.65
N THR A 4 6.99 -12.69 -13.27
CA THR A 4 8.34 -12.97 -12.80
C THR A 4 8.38 -12.67 -11.29
N PRO A 5 8.86 -13.60 -10.45
CA PRO A 5 8.97 -13.38 -9.01
C PRO A 5 9.69 -12.07 -8.72
N LEU A 6 9.23 -11.31 -7.73
CA LEU A 6 9.94 -10.13 -7.28
C LEU A 6 11.36 -10.53 -6.85
N GLN A 7 12.36 -9.92 -7.49
CA GLN A 7 13.76 -10.20 -7.20
C GLN A 7 14.20 -9.53 -5.90
N TRP A 8 15.16 -10.16 -5.21
CA TRP A 8 15.70 -9.65 -3.95
C TRP A 8 17.22 -9.60 -4.03
N HIS A 9 17.80 -8.45 -3.70
CA HIS A 9 19.23 -8.30 -3.53
C HIS A 9 19.57 -8.57 -2.06
N THR A 10 20.45 -9.52 -1.79
CA THR A 10 20.93 -9.85 -0.45
C THR A 10 22.39 -9.46 -0.30
N SER A 11 22.71 -8.69 0.74
CA SER A 11 24.06 -8.35 1.16
C SER A 11 24.26 -8.69 2.63
N PHE A 12 25.48 -8.49 3.16
CA PHE A 12 25.75 -8.68 4.59
C PHE A 12 24.90 -7.78 5.49
N ALA A 13 24.44 -6.63 4.97
CA ALA A 13 23.64 -5.66 5.71
C ALA A 13 22.13 -5.95 5.68
N GLY A 14 21.70 -6.98 4.96
CA GLY A 14 20.31 -7.41 4.85
C GLY A 14 19.85 -7.65 3.41
N SER A 15 18.55 -7.89 3.25
CA SER A 15 17.92 -8.10 1.94
C SER A 15 16.95 -6.98 1.61
N SER A 16 16.98 -6.49 0.38
CA SER A 16 16.02 -5.51 -0.14
C SER A 16 15.49 -5.98 -1.49
N PRO A 17 14.21 -5.71 -1.81
CA PRO A 17 13.68 -6.05 -3.10
C PRO A 17 14.30 -5.18 -4.19
N VAL A 18 14.40 -5.71 -5.39
CA VAL A 18 14.88 -5.01 -6.57
C VAL A 18 13.68 -4.39 -7.28
N TRP A 19 13.80 -3.13 -7.68
CA TRP A 19 12.81 -2.47 -8.52
C TRP A 19 12.98 -2.97 -9.97
N PRO A 20 11.99 -3.66 -10.57
CA PRO A 20 12.11 -4.18 -11.92
C PRO A 20 12.26 -3.07 -12.98
N SER A 21 11.69 -1.91 -12.70
CA SER A 21 11.74 -0.72 -13.56
C SER A 21 11.58 0.56 -12.74
N GLU A 22 11.96 1.68 -13.33
CA GLU A 22 11.72 3.00 -12.75
C GLU A 22 10.29 3.48 -13.06
N PRO A 23 9.51 3.93 -12.05
CA PRO A 23 8.22 4.55 -12.28
C PRO A 23 8.36 5.81 -13.15
N THR A 24 7.56 5.90 -14.21
CA THR A 24 7.65 6.98 -15.19
C THR A 24 6.92 8.24 -14.73
N ILE A 25 7.65 9.35 -14.61
CA ILE A 25 7.11 10.65 -14.19
C ILE A 25 5.89 11.09 -15.03
N PRO A 26 5.88 10.96 -16.38
CA PRO A 26 4.70 11.33 -17.19
C PRO A 26 3.45 10.51 -16.84
N THR A 27 3.62 9.21 -16.53
CA THR A 27 2.51 8.34 -16.13
C THR A 27 1.99 8.72 -14.74
N ILE A 28 2.90 9.00 -13.79
CA ILE A 28 2.55 9.50 -12.45
C ILE A 28 1.74 10.81 -12.57
N ALA A 29 2.20 11.74 -13.40
CA ALA A 29 1.50 13.00 -13.65
C ALA A 29 0.08 12.75 -14.20
N SER A 30 -0.05 11.91 -15.23
CA SER A 30 -1.35 11.57 -15.83
C SER A 30 -2.33 10.98 -14.80
N ILE A 31 -1.87 10.01 -14.00
CA ILE A 31 -2.70 9.37 -12.97
C ILE A 31 -3.08 10.38 -11.88
N ALA A 32 -2.13 11.17 -11.38
CA ALA A 32 -2.38 12.17 -10.33
C ALA A 32 -3.38 13.22 -10.81
N LEU A 33 -3.23 13.70 -12.05
CA LEU A 33 -4.14 14.67 -12.65
C LEU A 33 -5.55 14.11 -12.77
N ALA A 34 -5.70 12.88 -13.24
CA ALA A 34 -7.00 12.20 -13.34
C ALA A 34 -7.67 12.06 -11.96
N ALA A 35 -6.92 11.61 -10.95
CA ALA A 35 -7.43 11.43 -9.59
C ALA A 35 -7.85 12.76 -8.93
N LEU A 36 -7.06 13.83 -9.10
CA LEU A 36 -7.36 15.16 -8.53
C LEU A 36 -8.52 15.85 -9.24
N SER A 37 -8.63 15.65 -10.57
CA SER A 37 -9.72 16.23 -11.38
C SER A 37 -11.07 15.57 -11.05
N ALA A 38 -11.08 14.26 -10.78
CA ALA A 38 -12.30 13.55 -10.37
C ALA A 38 -12.93 14.11 -9.07
N GLN A 39 -12.14 14.78 -8.22
CA GLN A 39 -12.63 15.41 -6.99
C GLN A 39 -13.09 16.86 -7.17
N HIS A 40 -12.75 17.52 -8.28
CA HIS A 40 -13.09 18.91 -8.54
C HIS A 40 -14.19 19.00 -9.61
N THR A 41 -15.41 19.35 -9.19
CA THR A 41 -16.60 19.43 -10.08
C THR A 41 -16.66 20.72 -10.91
N GLN A 42 -15.73 21.66 -10.73
CA GLN A 42 -15.77 22.93 -11.44
C GLN A 42 -15.04 22.85 -12.79
N VAL A 43 -15.78 23.18 -13.86
CA VAL A 43 -15.30 23.33 -15.23
C VAL A 43 -14.40 24.56 -15.29
N GLY A 44 -13.13 24.39 -14.98
CA GLY A 44 -12.05 25.35 -15.18
C GLY A 44 -10.84 24.62 -15.76
N ASP A 45 -9.88 25.39 -16.30
CA ASP A 45 -8.65 24.85 -16.89
C ASP A 45 -8.04 23.72 -16.04
N LEU A 46 -7.64 22.62 -16.69
CA LEU A 46 -7.02 21.49 -15.99
C LEU A 46 -5.87 22.00 -15.12
N PRO A 47 -5.81 21.60 -13.83
CA PRO A 47 -4.74 22.05 -12.97
C PRO A 47 -3.40 21.62 -13.55
N SER A 48 -2.53 22.59 -13.83
CA SER A 48 -1.14 22.28 -14.17
C SER A 48 -0.46 21.67 -12.94
N ILE A 49 0.23 20.54 -13.13
CA ILE A 49 0.92 19.85 -12.05
C ILE A 49 2.40 19.67 -12.38
N THR A 50 3.23 19.74 -11.34
CA THR A 50 4.65 19.40 -11.41
C THR A 50 4.92 18.19 -10.53
N VAL A 51 5.71 17.25 -11.02
CA VAL A 51 6.07 16.01 -10.33
C VAL A 51 7.57 15.99 -10.06
N ASN A 52 7.95 15.95 -8.79
CA ASN A 52 9.35 15.93 -8.36
C ASN A 52 9.63 14.65 -7.58
N PHE A 53 10.76 13.99 -7.82
CA PHE A 53 11.21 12.93 -6.91
C PHE A 53 11.42 13.50 -5.50
N PHE A 54 10.87 12.84 -4.48
CA PHE A 54 10.93 13.32 -3.11
C PHE A 54 11.85 12.45 -2.24
N ALA A 55 11.57 11.14 -2.18
CA ALA A 55 12.36 10.21 -1.37
C ALA A 55 12.09 8.76 -1.77
N GLN A 56 13.04 7.87 -1.52
CA GLN A 56 12.85 6.42 -1.66
C GLN A 56 13.29 5.66 -0.42
N GLY A 57 12.60 4.56 -0.13
CA GLY A 57 13.06 3.50 0.75
C GLY A 57 13.11 2.17 0.01
N SER A 58 13.27 1.06 0.73
CA SER A 58 13.37 -0.26 0.11
C SER A 58 12.11 -0.67 -0.67
N PHE A 59 10.92 -0.29 -0.17
CA PHE A 59 9.64 -0.75 -0.73
C PHE A 59 8.86 0.34 -1.47
N ASN A 60 9.19 1.61 -1.25
CA ASN A 60 8.38 2.74 -1.69
C ASN A 60 9.26 3.82 -2.33
N LYS A 61 8.79 4.38 -3.45
CA LYS A 61 9.31 5.62 -4.05
C LYS A 61 8.23 6.70 -3.95
N ASN A 62 8.59 7.87 -3.47
CA ASN A 62 7.68 8.98 -3.22
C ASN A 62 8.02 10.13 -4.16
N TYR A 63 7.00 10.68 -4.79
CA TYR A 63 7.08 11.82 -5.68
C TYR A 63 6.19 12.93 -5.13
N GLU A 64 6.73 14.13 -4.96
CA GLU A 64 5.95 15.30 -4.60
C GLU A 64 5.20 15.81 -5.84
N ILE A 65 3.88 15.98 -5.70
CA ILE A 65 3.02 16.58 -6.71
C ILE A 65 2.65 17.98 -6.22
N VAL A 66 3.01 18.97 -7.03
CA VAL A 66 2.68 20.38 -6.79
C VAL A 66 1.65 20.80 -7.82
N VAL A 67 0.48 21.22 -7.35
CA VAL A 67 -0.59 21.74 -8.20
C VAL A 67 -0.44 23.25 -8.30
N SER A 68 -0.37 23.81 -9.51
CA SER A 68 -0.27 25.26 -9.71
C SER A 68 -1.44 25.97 -9.06
N ASN A 69 -1.15 27.09 -8.37
CA ASN A 69 -2.13 27.92 -7.68
C ASN A 69 -2.88 27.25 -6.53
N GLN A 70 -2.41 26.10 -6.02
CA GLN A 70 -2.91 25.49 -4.79
C GLN A 70 -1.84 25.50 -3.71
N LYS A 71 -2.26 25.72 -2.46
CA LYS A 71 -1.37 25.67 -1.29
C LYS A 71 -1.01 24.24 -0.91
N ASP A 72 -1.96 23.33 -1.10
CA ASP A 72 -1.79 21.93 -0.74
C ASP A 72 -0.80 21.25 -1.67
N LYS A 73 0.10 20.47 -1.07
CA LYS A 73 1.02 19.59 -1.78
C LYS A 73 0.58 18.15 -1.59
N PHE A 74 0.90 17.30 -2.54
CA PHE A 74 0.58 15.88 -2.47
C PHE A 74 1.84 15.04 -2.58
N LEU A 75 1.77 13.81 -2.07
CA LEU A 75 2.75 12.77 -2.27
C LEU A 75 2.09 11.65 -3.08
N PHE A 76 2.68 11.33 -4.21
CA PHE A 76 2.39 10.12 -4.97
C PHE A 76 3.40 9.06 -4.55
N ARG A 77 2.94 8.07 -3.79
CA ARG A 77 3.78 6.97 -3.35
C ARG A 77 3.54 5.77 -4.25
N VAL A 78 4.61 5.33 -4.92
CA VAL A 78 4.68 4.08 -5.66
C VAL A 78 5.23 2.99 -4.75
N THR A 79 4.60 1.82 -4.78
CA THR A 79 4.92 0.71 -3.87
C THR A 79 5.22 -0.56 -4.68
N LEU A 80 6.31 -1.22 -4.34
CA LEU A 80 6.57 -2.57 -4.85
C LEU A 80 5.49 -3.52 -4.35
N PRO A 81 4.95 -4.41 -5.22
CA PRO A 81 3.94 -5.40 -4.85
C PRO A 81 4.58 -6.55 -4.06
N VAL A 82 5.20 -6.22 -2.91
CA VAL A 82 5.88 -7.18 -2.03
C VAL A 82 4.90 -8.06 -1.28
N ASP A 83 3.69 -7.58 -1.08
CA ASP A 83 2.55 -8.31 -0.53
C ASP A 83 1.32 -7.78 -1.28
N PRO A 84 1.14 -8.23 -2.54
CA PRO A 84 0.23 -7.61 -3.48
C PRO A 84 -1.16 -7.46 -2.89
N PHE A 85 -1.83 -6.35 -3.21
CA PHE A 85 -3.14 -5.95 -2.68
C PHE A 85 -3.13 -5.60 -1.19
N PHE A 86 -2.70 -6.51 -0.33
CA PHE A 86 -2.86 -6.41 1.12
C PHE A 86 -2.07 -5.25 1.74
N LYS A 87 -0.84 -5.02 1.27
CA LYS A 87 -0.02 -3.94 1.81
C LYS A 87 -0.67 -2.57 1.61
N THR A 88 -1.08 -2.29 0.38
CA THR A 88 -1.66 -1.00 -0.02
C THR A 88 -3.03 -0.79 0.62
N GLU A 89 -3.92 -1.80 0.57
CA GLU A 89 -5.23 -1.71 1.20
C GLU A 89 -5.11 -1.47 2.71
N SER A 90 -4.20 -2.17 3.39
CA SER A 90 -4.11 -2.03 4.83
C SER A 90 -3.60 -0.66 5.27
N GLU A 91 -2.69 -0.07 4.48
CA GLU A 91 -2.18 1.25 4.76
C GLU A 91 -3.26 2.32 4.58
N VAL A 92 -4.06 2.23 3.51
CA VAL A 92 -5.16 3.16 3.26
C VAL A 92 -6.20 3.09 4.37
N ALA A 93 -6.63 1.87 4.75
CA ALA A 93 -7.60 1.69 5.83
C ALA A 93 -7.05 2.20 7.18
N THR A 94 -5.76 1.97 7.46
CA THR A 94 -5.12 2.47 8.69
C THR A 94 -5.09 4.01 8.73
N LEU A 95 -4.73 4.68 7.63
CA LEU A 95 -4.73 6.13 7.56
C LEU A 95 -6.15 6.71 7.71
N ALA A 96 -7.14 6.09 7.08
CA ALA A 96 -8.54 6.49 7.22
C ALA A 96 -9.05 6.33 8.66
N PHE A 97 -8.73 5.21 9.30
CA PHE A 97 -9.08 4.93 10.70
C PHE A 97 -8.44 5.94 11.65
N LEU A 98 -7.12 6.16 11.54
CA LEU A 98 -6.39 7.09 12.40
C LEU A 98 -6.93 8.52 12.26
N ARG A 99 -7.28 8.95 11.04
CA ARG A 99 -7.86 10.27 10.82
C ARG A 99 -9.20 10.46 11.54
N GLN A 100 -9.99 9.41 11.70
CA GLN A 100 -11.27 9.47 12.41
C GLN A 100 -11.12 9.36 13.93
N LYS A 101 -10.10 8.64 14.41
CA LYS A 101 -9.99 8.23 15.82
C LYS A 101 -8.92 8.97 16.61
N ALA A 102 -7.87 9.45 15.97
CA ALA A 102 -6.77 10.14 16.61
C ALA A 102 -6.83 11.65 16.32
N SER A 103 -6.43 12.46 17.31
CA SER A 103 -6.21 13.90 17.15
C SER A 103 -4.92 14.24 16.39
N ILE A 104 -4.15 13.22 16.03
CA ILE A 104 -2.83 13.35 15.43
C ILE A 104 -2.98 13.64 13.92
N PRO A 105 -2.25 14.62 13.37
CA PRO A 105 -2.26 14.85 11.93
C PRO A 105 -1.67 13.65 11.19
N VAL A 106 -2.49 13.00 10.36
CA VAL A 106 -2.09 11.95 9.43
C VAL A 106 -2.36 12.36 7.98
N PRO A 107 -1.57 11.88 7.01
CA PRO A 107 -1.82 12.11 5.58
C PRO A 107 -3.23 11.72 5.17
N GLU A 108 -3.87 12.57 4.37
CA GLU A 108 -5.17 12.28 3.78
C GLU A 108 -4.99 11.46 2.50
N VAL A 109 -5.65 10.32 2.38
CA VAL A 109 -5.65 9.56 1.13
C VAL A 109 -6.64 10.20 0.16
N VAL A 110 -6.19 10.49 -1.05
CA VAL A 110 -7.02 11.01 -2.14
C VAL A 110 -7.53 9.85 -2.97
N ALA A 111 -6.60 9.05 -3.52
CA ALA A 111 -6.89 7.92 -4.38
C ALA A 111 -5.75 6.89 -4.33
N TRP A 112 -6.01 5.64 -4.74
CA TRP A 112 -5.00 4.60 -4.79
C TRP A 112 -5.33 3.49 -5.81
N SER A 113 -4.33 2.66 -6.12
CA SER A 113 -4.49 1.37 -6.80
C SER A 113 -3.74 0.30 -6.02
N SER A 114 -4.44 -0.78 -5.68
CA SER A 114 -3.91 -1.95 -4.96
C SER A 114 -3.58 -3.12 -5.89
N THR A 115 -3.47 -2.87 -7.19
CA THR A 115 -3.05 -3.86 -8.19
C THR A 115 -1.91 -3.29 -9.00
N SER A 116 -0.95 -4.12 -9.41
CA SER A 116 0.06 -3.75 -10.41
C SER A 116 -0.47 -3.81 -11.84
N ASP A 117 -1.67 -4.33 -12.07
CA ASP A 117 -2.34 -4.30 -13.38
C ASP A 117 -2.92 -2.91 -13.68
N ASN A 118 -2.03 -1.94 -13.88
CA ASN A 118 -2.36 -0.56 -14.23
C ASN A 118 -1.23 0.08 -15.05
N ALA A 119 -1.45 1.30 -15.53
CA ALA A 119 -0.50 2.00 -16.42
C ALA A 119 0.91 2.20 -15.85
N LEU A 120 1.09 2.17 -14.53
CA LEU A 120 2.38 2.31 -13.86
C LEU A 120 3.05 0.96 -13.58
N SER A 121 2.34 -0.16 -13.74
CA SER A 121 2.80 -1.52 -13.38
C SER A 121 3.17 -1.70 -11.90
N TYR A 122 2.72 -0.79 -11.03
CA TYR A 122 2.98 -0.79 -9.59
C TYR A 122 1.73 -0.40 -8.81
N GLU A 123 1.64 -0.83 -7.56
CA GLU A 123 0.66 -0.27 -6.62
C GLU A 123 1.05 1.17 -6.26
N TRP A 124 0.07 2.00 -5.93
CA TRP A 124 0.34 3.38 -5.57
C TRP A 124 -0.76 3.99 -4.72
N ILE A 125 -0.40 5.02 -3.96
CA ILE A 125 -1.32 5.83 -3.15
C ILE A 125 -0.99 7.31 -3.38
N LEU A 126 -2.01 8.10 -3.74
CA LEU A 126 -1.95 9.56 -3.79
C LEU A 126 -2.47 10.12 -2.46
N LEU A 127 -1.61 10.89 -1.78
CA LEU A 127 -1.83 11.39 -0.42
C LEU A 127 -1.66 12.90 -0.38
N LYS A 128 -2.42 13.61 0.46
CA LYS A 128 -2.07 14.98 0.86
C LYS A 128 -0.83 14.96 1.75
N LYS A 129 0.14 15.80 1.43
CA LYS A 129 1.40 15.91 2.18
C LYS A 129 1.14 16.60 3.51
N VAL A 130 1.70 16.05 4.58
CA VAL A 130 1.67 16.63 5.93
C VAL A 130 3.10 17.00 6.31
N GLU A 131 3.31 18.21 6.80
CA GLU A 131 4.64 18.74 7.13
C GLU A 131 5.08 18.43 8.57
N ALA A 132 4.18 17.91 9.41
CA ALA A 132 4.44 17.55 10.79
C ALA A 132 4.40 16.03 11.00
N TYR A 133 5.46 15.47 11.60
CA TYR A 133 5.48 14.11 12.14
C TYR A 133 5.25 14.18 13.65
N ALA A 134 4.21 13.52 14.15
CA ALA A 134 3.96 13.42 15.58
C ALA A 134 4.58 12.14 16.14
N ALA A 135 5.51 12.28 17.09
CA ALA A 135 6.04 11.15 17.87
C ALA A 135 4.94 10.36 18.62
N GLU A 136 3.79 11.02 18.85
CA GLU A 136 2.60 10.54 19.55
C GLU A 136 1.96 9.28 18.93
N LEU A 137 2.22 8.98 17.64
CA LEU A 137 1.69 7.75 17.02
C LEU A 137 2.21 6.47 17.70
N ARG A 138 3.41 6.51 18.30
CA ARG A 138 4.00 5.33 18.97
C ARG A 138 3.38 5.03 20.34
N SER A 139 2.61 5.94 20.94
CA SER A 139 2.04 5.76 22.28
C SER A 139 0.60 5.26 22.30
N LEU A 140 -0.01 4.99 21.13
CA LEU A 140 -1.39 4.50 21.06
C LEU A 140 -1.45 2.99 21.37
N PRO A 141 -2.30 2.56 22.32
CA PRO A 141 -2.48 1.14 22.62
C PRO A 141 -3.34 0.44 21.55
N PHE A 142 -3.00 -0.82 21.24
CA PHE A 142 -3.78 -1.70 20.37
C PHE A 142 -4.10 -3.00 21.13
N ASP A 143 -5.35 -3.44 21.09
CA ASP A 143 -5.87 -4.63 21.78
C ASP A 143 -5.89 -5.89 20.90
N GLN A 144 -5.66 -5.73 19.59
CA GLN A 144 -5.58 -6.83 18.62
C GLN A 144 -4.30 -6.77 17.78
N ILE A 145 -3.90 -7.94 17.27
CA ILE A 145 -2.68 -8.11 16.47
C ILE A 145 -3.08 -8.45 15.03
N GLY A 146 -2.89 -7.49 14.12
CA GLY A 146 -3.17 -7.65 12.70
C GLY A 146 -2.98 -6.35 11.92
N SER A 147 -3.44 -6.34 10.68
CA SER A 147 -3.50 -5.14 9.84
C SER A 147 -4.97 -4.73 9.63
N LEU A 148 -5.25 -3.44 9.51
CA LEU A 148 -6.62 -2.95 9.30
C LEU A 148 -6.97 -2.97 7.83
N TYR A 149 -8.20 -3.32 7.48
CA TYR A 149 -8.76 -3.25 6.12
C TYR A 149 -10.14 -2.59 6.19
N PHE A 150 -10.65 -2.06 5.07
CA PHE A 150 -12.06 -1.71 5.02
C PHE A 150 -12.92 -2.97 5.08
N GLU A 151 -14.07 -2.90 5.74
CA GLU A 151 -15.00 -4.03 5.80
C GLU A 151 -15.30 -4.59 4.40
N GLY A 152 -15.11 -5.91 4.23
CA GLY A 152 -15.35 -6.61 2.97
C GLY A 152 -14.24 -6.44 1.92
N SER A 153 -13.13 -5.77 2.24
CA SER A 153 -11.96 -5.66 1.37
C SER A 153 -10.79 -6.54 1.79
N ASN A 154 -10.93 -7.33 2.86
CA ASN A 154 -9.88 -8.21 3.39
C ASN A 154 -9.71 -9.54 2.60
N THR A 155 -10.34 -9.68 1.44
CA THR A 155 -10.12 -10.80 0.52
C THR A 155 -9.59 -10.28 -0.80
N CYS A 156 -8.44 -10.78 -1.24
CA CYS A 156 -8.01 -10.60 -2.63
C CYS A 156 -9.02 -11.36 -3.48
N ALA A 157 -9.86 -10.67 -4.26
CA ALA A 157 -10.87 -11.32 -5.09
C ALA A 157 -10.17 -12.31 -6.03
N GLU A 158 -10.40 -13.61 -5.83
CA GLU A 158 -10.05 -14.60 -6.83
C GLU A 158 -10.77 -14.22 -8.12
N THR A 159 -9.99 -14.06 -9.18
CA THR A 159 -10.40 -13.75 -10.54
C THR A 159 -11.58 -14.59 -11.01
N ASN A 160 -12.80 -14.13 -10.78
CA ASN A 160 -14.03 -14.60 -11.40
C ASN A 160 -15.09 -13.50 -11.35
N SER A 161 -14.91 -12.41 -12.09
CA SER A 161 -16.05 -11.68 -12.61
C SER A 161 -15.72 -11.02 -13.95
N SER A 162 -16.31 -11.59 -14.99
CA SER A 162 -16.67 -10.88 -16.20
C SER A 162 -17.59 -9.71 -15.82
N VAL A 163 -17.07 -8.48 -15.74
CA VAL A 163 -17.72 -7.20 -16.06
C VAL A 163 -16.66 -6.10 -15.84
N GLN A 164 -16.26 -5.44 -16.94
CA GLN A 164 -15.69 -4.08 -17.03
C GLN A 164 -15.08 -3.40 -15.77
N ASP A 165 -14.10 -4.01 -15.09
CA ASP A 165 -13.35 -3.35 -14.00
C ASP A 165 -11.95 -2.90 -14.44
N SER A 166 -11.76 -2.76 -15.75
CA SER A 166 -10.59 -2.15 -16.36
C SER A 166 -10.63 -0.63 -16.13
N GLN A 167 -10.29 -0.18 -14.91
CA GLN A 167 -9.75 1.15 -14.50
C GLN A 167 -9.78 1.31 -12.95
N GLN A 168 -8.97 0.57 -12.20
CA GLN A 168 -9.07 0.55 -10.72
C GLN A 168 -8.35 1.72 -10.01
N ILE A 169 -8.70 2.97 -10.34
CA ILE A 169 -8.41 4.09 -9.44
C ILE A 169 -9.51 4.12 -8.36
N LYS A 170 -9.16 3.71 -7.14
CA LYS A 170 -10.04 3.81 -5.97
C LYS A 170 -9.98 5.23 -5.42
N SER A 171 -11.14 5.86 -5.19
CA SER A 171 -11.24 7.17 -4.55
C SER A 171 -11.63 7.03 -3.08
N MET A 172 -10.99 7.78 -2.18
CA MET A 172 -11.30 7.76 -0.74
C MET A 172 -12.75 8.18 -0.45
N SER A 173 -13.35 9.03 -1.28
CA SER A 173 -14.77 9.42 -1.18
C SER A 173 -15.71 8.22 -1.10
N ASN A 174 -15.38 7.12 -1.77
CA ASN A 174 -16.22 5.91 -1.86
C ASN A 174 -16.12 5.02 -0.60
N TYR A 175 -15.22 5.36 0.32
CA TYR A 175 -14.94 4.62 1.54
C TYR A 175 -15.21 5.46 2.80
N LEU A 176 -15.65 6.71 2.64
CA LEU A 176 -16.09 7.55 3.76
C LEU A 176 -17.27 6.87 4.48
N GLY A 177 -17.14 6.71 5.79
CA GLY A 177 -18.16 6.06 6.62
C GLY A 177 -18.12 4.53 6.62
N LYS A 178 -17.27 3.88 5.81
CA LYS A 178 -17.05 2.43 5.94
C LYS A 178 -16.31 2.11 7.24
N GLY A 179 -16.70 1.02 7.88
CA GLY A 179 -15.99 0.46 9.01
C GLY A 179 -14.64 -0.13 8.60
N VAL A 180 -13.84 -0.49 9.61
CA VAL A 180 -12.59 -1.22 9.42
C VAL A 180 -12.62 -2.53 10.21
N GLU A 181 -11.99 -3.56 9.65
CA GLU A 181 -11.81 -4.86 10.29
C GLU A 181 -10.33 -5.22 10.41
N VAL A 182 -10.00 -6.04 11.40
CA VAL A 182 -8.65 -6.59 11.53
C VAL A 182 -8.55 -7.81 10.63
N GLY A 183 -7.59 -7.78 9.71
CA GLY A 183 -7.33 -8.84 8.76
C GLY A 183 -5.90 -9.36 8.85
N GLN A 184 -5.47 -9.98 7.76
CA GLN A 184 -4.17 -10.61 7.72
C GLN A 184 -3.02 -9.59 7.81
N MET A 185 -1.93 -10.02 8.44
CA MET A 185 -0.84 -9.15 8.82
C MET A 185 0.14 -8.85 7.68
N GLY A 186 0.28 -7.58 7.30
CA GLY A 186 1.22 -7.07 6.29
C GLY A 186 2.68 -6.86 6.77
N LEU A 187 3.29 -7.85 7.45
CA LEU A 187 4.67 -7.72 7.96
C LEU A 187 5.73 -8.28 6.98
N PRO A 188 6.91 -7.63 6.86
CA PRO A 188 8.03 -8.16 6.07
C PRO A 188 8.43 -9.59 6.41
N PHE A 189 8.20 -10.04 7.65
CA PHE A 189 8.43 -11.43 8.03
C PHE A 189 7.65 -12.43 7.16
N PHE A 190 6.44 -12.10 6.70
CA PHE A 190 5.62 -13.02 5.92
C PHE A 190 5.86 -12.95 4.41
N PHE A 191 6.37 -11.82 3.90
CA PHE A 191 6.50 -11.61 2.46
C PHE A 191 7.94 -11.47 1.94
N SER A 192 8.94 -11.36 2.82
CA SER A 192 10.32 -11.17 2.35
C SER A 192 10.86 -12.40 1.63
N LYS A 193 11.54 -12.18 0.50
CA LYS A 193 12.09 -13.24 -0.36
C LYS A 193 10.98 -14.23 -0.77
N ARG A 194 11.27 -15.53 -0.69
CA ARG A 194 10.31 -16.59 -1.02
C ARG A 194 9.15 -16.74 -0.04
N ARG A 195 9.17 -16.06 1.11
CA ARG A 195 8.12 -16.22 2.13
C ARG A 195 6.75 -15.85 1.60
N LEU A 196 6.69 -14.89 0.67
CA LEU A 196 5.47 -14.53 -0.04
C LEU A 196 4.77 -15.73 -0.70
N TYR A 197 5.53 -16.73 -1.15
CA TYR A 197 5.00 -17.90 -1.87
C TYR A 197 4.73 -19.10 -0.97
N ILE A 198 4.97 -18.98 0.33
CA ILE A 198 4.68 -20.02 1.30
C ILE A 198 3.36 -19.68 1.97
N HIS A 199 2.39 -20.59 1.83
CA HIS A 199 1.12 -20.46 2.51
C HIS A 199 1.37 -20.35 4.02
N SER A 200 0.86 -19.27 4.62
CA SER A 200 1.01 -19.01 6.05
C SER A 200 -0.27 -18.43 6.62
N ASP A 201 -0.61 -18.86 7.83
CA ASP A 201 -1.58 -18.16 8.64
C ASP A 201 -1.00 -16.80 9.03
N ARG A 202 -1.71 -15.74 8.66
CA ARG A 202 -1.31 -14.35 8.88
C ARG A 202 -2.31 -13.63 9.78
N GLY A 203 -3.24 -14.36 10.41
CA GLY A 203 -4.24 -13.82 11.30
C GLY A 203 -5.52 -13.39 10.58
N PRO A 204 -6.39 -12.61 11.24
CA PRO A 204 -6.16 -11.90 12.51
C PRO A 204 -5.92 -12.84 13.70
N PHE A 205 -5.08 -12.42 14.65
CA PHE A 205 -4.76 -13.24 15.83
C PHE A 205 -5.42 -12.66 17.08
N ALA A 206 -6.09 -13.53 17.86
CA ALA A 206 -6.76 -13.13 19.09
C ALA A 206 -5.78 -12.93 20.27
N ASN A 207 -4.58 -13.51 20.20
CA ASN A 207 -3.58 -13.40 21.26
C ASN A 207 -2.16 -13.67 20.75
N SER A 208 -1.17 -13.38 21.59
CA SER A 208 0.26 -13.56 21.29
C SER A 208 0.64 -15.03 21.05
N LEU A 209 -0.04 -15.99 21.67
CA LEU A 209 0.24 -17.41 21.46
C LEU A 209 -0.07 -17.81 20.02
N GLN A 210 -1.26 -17.46 19.50
CA GLN A 210 -1.63 -17.74 18.10
C GLN A 210 -0.64 -17.08 17.12
N TYR A 211 -0.28 -15.82 17.37
CA TYR A 211 0.69 -15.09 16.54
C TYR A 211 2.07 -15.78 16.52
N LEU A 212 2.58 -16.16 17.70
CA LEU A 212 3.88 -16.84 17.80
C LEU A 212 3.85 -18.23 17.16
N THR A 213 2.77 -18.99 17.34
CA THR A 213 2.56 -20.28 16.68
C THR A 213 2.59 -20.14 15.16
N ALA A 214 1.87 -19.17 14.58
CA ALA A 214 1.87 -18.93 13.15
C ALA A 214 3.27 -18.59 12.61
N LYS A 215 4.05 -17.77 13.34
CA LYS A 215 5.44 -17.48 12.95
C LYS A 215 6.35 -18.71 12.99
N VAL A 216 6.19 -19.56 14.00
CA VAL A 216 6.96 -20.82 14.11
C VAL A 216 6.59 -21.75 12.95
N GLN A 217 5.30 -21.94 12.68
CA GLN A 217 4.82 -22.77 11.57
C GLN A 217 5.34 -22.26 10.22
N MET A 218 5.26 -20.95 9.98
CA MET A 218 5.82 -20.33 8.77
C MET A 218 7.33 -20.54 8.67
N GLN A 219 8.06 -20.44 9.79
CA GLN A 219 9.49 -20.69 9.80
C GLN A 219 9.82 -22.16 9.49
N THR A 220 9.06 -23.11 10.04
CA THR A 220 9.19 -24.54 9.74
C THR A 220 8.92 -24.81 8.27
N ALA A 221 7.79 -24.33 7.73
CA ALA A 221 7.45 -24.48 6.31
C ALA A 221 8.51 -23.87 5.39
N TRP A 222 9.08 -22.72 5.77
CA TRP A 222 10.19 -22.11 5.06
C TRP A 222 11.47 -22.94 5.07
N ILE A 223 11.77 -23.68 6.14
CA ILE A 223 12.92 -24.61 6.17
C ILE A 223 12.63 -25.83 5.29
N GLU A 224 11.42 -26.40 5.41
CA GLU A 224 10.99 -27.59 4.66
C GLU A 224 10.92 -27.34 3.15
N SER A 225 10.60 -26.11 2.72
CA SER A 225 10.47 -25.76 1.30
C SER A 225 11.78 -25.74 0.50
N GLY A 226 12.94 -26.10 1.07
CA GLY A 226 14.19 -26.31 0.31
C GLY A 226 14.98 -25.02 0.00
N VAL A 227 15.56 -24.86 -1.20
CA VAL A 227 16.50 -23.77 -1.58
C VAL A 227 15.80 -22.57 -2.28
N GLU A 228 16.40 -21.38 -2.18
CA GLU A 228 15.92 -20.09 -2.70
C GLU A 228 15.39 -20.19 -4.14
N ILE A 229 14.16 -19.71 -4.36
CA ILE A 229 13.67 -19.36 -5.69
C ILE A 229 14.50 -18.14 -6.09
N ALA A 230 15.42 -18.34 -7.04
CA ALA A 230 16.26 -17.30 -7.64
C ALA A 230 15.41 -16.21 -8.33
#